data_AF-A0A0S4TU47-F1
#
_entry.id   AF-A0A0S4TU47-F1
#
_cell.length_a   1.000
_cell.length_b   1.000
_cell.length_c   1.000
_cell.angle_alpha   90.00
_cell.angle_beta   90.00
_cell.angle_gamma   90.00
#
_symmetry.space_group_name_H-M   'P 1'
#
loop_
_entity.id
_entity.type
_entity.pdbx_description
1 polymer ?
#
loop_
_entity_poly.entity_id
_entity_poly.type
_entity_poly.pdbx_seq_one_letter_code
_entity_poly.pdbx_strand_id
1 'polypeptide(L)'
;MGRKLRKLLAAPVQRVAADAKLSQQFELPAQWALQQEDERIAIFRNEVGDMLTVNYFMAVPDIEAPIDDIDALRAFYRRTAEANGLALIETELAQLTTLSAVRTLFKVRMHQIRGFAFIGAYTLLFADRSYVIKVESVEQGVTGMREAAIMVLMGPPEIDEATGELVGWAQDPYDPSHRAEFMRNRADDQKFDAQFPDHPLSKVRRYLAELESNVRVDSSIRGLQRFHRPSTAAGQMPTSQTAI
;
A
#
# COMPACT_ATOMS: atom_id res chain seq x y z
N MET A 1 -7.01 2.63 -57.50
CA MET A 1 -5.98 2.26 -56.50
C MET A 1 -5.66 3.51 -55.69
N GLY A 2 -6.05 3.74 -54.44
CA GLY A 2 -6.46 2.85 -53.36
C GLY A 2 -5.41 2.83 -52.25
N ARG A 3 -5.25 3.92 -51.48
CA ARG A 3 -4.67 3.89 -50.11
C ARG A 3 -5.34 4.95 -49.23
N LYS A 4 -6.40 4.54 -48.53
CA LYS A 4 -6.98 5.28 -47.41
C LYS A 4 -6.03 5.15 -46.22
N LEU A 5 -5.42 6.25 -45.77
CA LEU A 5 -4.79 6.31 -44.45
C LEU A 5 -5.92 6.17 -43.41
N ARG A 6 -5.97 5.00 -42.74
CA ARG A 6 -6.72 4.84 -41.50
C ARG A 6 -5.99 5.61 -40.41
N LYS A 7 -6.54 6.74 -39.99
CA LYS A 7 -6.26 7.30 -38.67
C LYS A 7 -6.65 6.24 -37.64
N LEU A 8 -5.68 5.70 -36.90
CA LEU A 8 -5.96 5.02 -35.64
C LEU A 8 -6.48 6.09 -34.68
N LEU A 9 -7.80 6.15 -34.54
CA LEU A 9 -8.45 6.85 -33.44
C LEU A 9 -8.09 6.07 -32.18
N ALA A 10 -7.34 6.72 -31.27
CA ALA A 10 -7.24 6.26 -29.90
C ALA A 10 -8.66 6.08 -29.35
N ALA A 11 -8.91 4.94 -28.69
CA ALA A 11 -10.19 4.67 -28.06
C ALA A 11 -10.54 5.82 -27.09
N PRO A 12 -11.80 6.24 -27.02
CA PRO A 12 -12.19 7.30 -26.10
C PRO A 12 -11.88 6.85 -24.68
N VAL A 13 -11.05 7.62 -23.98
CA VAL A 13 -10.87 7.52 -22.52
C VAL A 13 -12.25 7.58 -21.92
N GLN A 14 -12.70 6.49 -21.31
CA GLN A 14 -13.95 6.45 -20.58
C GLN A 14 -13.83 7.48 -19.45
N ARG A 15 -14.46 8.64 -19.65
CA ARG A 15 -14.68 9.60 -18.59
C ARG A 15 -15.67 8.95 -17.64
N VAL A 16 -15.18 8.41 -16.52
CA VAL A 16 -15.95 8.40 -15.28
C VAL A 16 -16.57 9.80 -15.17
N ALA A 17 -17.89 9.88 -14.99
CA ALA A 17 -18.63 11.13 -15.02
C ALA A 17 -17.85 12.21 -14.26
N ALA A 18 -17.41 13.24 -14.98
CA ALA A 18 -16.40 14.19 -14.51
C ALA A 18 -16.82 15.00 -13.27
N ASP A 19 -18.05 14.79 -12.77
CA ASP A 19 -18.67 15.52 -11.67
C ASP A 19 -18.97 14.64 -10.44
N ALA A 20 -18.69 13.34 -10.47
CA ALA A 20 -18.94 12.45 -9.33
C ALA A 20 -17.86 12.62 -8.26
N LYS A 21 -18.25 13.07 -7.06
CA LYS A 21 -17.36 13.20 -5.90
C LYS A 21 -16.74 11.85 -5.53
N LEU A 22 -15.48 11.83 -5.09
CA LEU A 22 -14.78 10.61 -4.67
C LEU A 22 -15.53 9.88 -3.54
N SER A 23 -16.11 10.62 -2.61
CA SER A 23 -16.95 10.14 -1.51
C SER A 23 -18.23 9.44 -1.98
N GLN A 24 -18.68 9.69 -3.22
CA GLN A 24 -19.83 9.03 -3.83
C GLN A 24 -19.43 7.81 -4.67
N GLN A 25 -18.15 7.70 -5.04
CA GLN A 25 -17.63 6.59 -5.83
C GLN A 25 -17.31 5.35 -4.96
N PHE A 26 -17.14 5.55 -3.65
CA PHE A 26 -16.84 4.51 -2.67
C PHE A 26 -17.82 4.60 -1.49
N GLU A 27 -18.65 3.57 -1.32
CA GLU A 27 -19.45 3.40 -0.11
C GLU A 27 -18.56 2.79 0.98
N LEU A 28 -18.14 3.62 1.95
CA LEU A 28 -17.26 3.23 3.04
C LEU A 28 -18.05 2.78 4.29
N PRO A 29 -17.44 1.98 5.20
CA PRO A 29 -18.07 1.66 6.49
C PRO A 29 -18.50 2.91 7.27
N ALA A 30 -19.66 2.82 7.95
CA ALA A 30 -20.33 3.97 8.59
C ALA A 30 -19.51 4.71 9.65
N GLN A 31 -18.47 4.09 10.21
CA GLN A 31 -17.56 4.72 11.17
C GLN A 31 -16.70 5.84 10.57
N TRP A 32 -16.64 5.97 9.24
CA TRP A 32 -15.82 6.97 8.55
C TRP A 32 -16.65 8.19 8.16
N ALA A 33 -16.49 9.29 8.91
CA ALA A 33 -17.17 10.54 8.63
C ALA A 33 -16.33 11.44 7.72
N LEU A 34 -16.91 11.88 6.59
CA LEU A 34 -16.25 12.79 5.65
C LEU A 34 -15.92 14.12 6.34
N GLN A 35 -14.67 14.56 6.20
CA GLN A 35 -14.18 15.82 6.76
C GLN A 35 -13.93 16.86 5.66
N GLN A 36 -13.26 16.44 4.60
CA GLN A 36 -12.85 17.30 3.50
C GLN A 36 -12.82 16.50 2.20
N GLU A 37 -13.11 17.15 1.08
CA GLU A 37 -13.00 16.55 -0.23
C GLU A 37 -12.67 17.60 -1.29
N ASP A 38 -11.83 17.20 -2.24
CA ASP A 38 -11.64 17.85 -3.53
C ASP A 38 -11.61 16.81 -4.66
N GLU A 39 -11.22 17.22 -5.86
CA GLU A 39 -11.18 16.37 -7.06
C GLU A 39 -10.14 15.22 -6.99
N ARG A 40 -9.18 15.30 -6.07
CA ARG A 40 -8.04 14.37 -5.93
C ARG A 40 -8.02 13.62 -4.61
N ILE A 41 -8.61 14.17 -3.57
CA ILE A 41 -8.61 13.53 -2.26
C ILE A 41 -9.95 13.71 -1.54
N ALA A 42 -10.45 12.62 -0.94
CA ALA A 42 -11.48 12.66 0.09
C ALA A 42 -10.88 12.17 1.41
N ILE A 43 -11.05 12.96 2.48
CA ILE A 43 -10.50 12.72 3.81
C ILE A 43 -11.65 12.42 4.76
N PHE A 44 -11.55 11.29 5.45
CA PHE A 44 -12.51 10.82 6.44
C PHE A 44 -11.81 10.61 7.78
N ARG A 45 -12.55 10.77 8.87
CA ARG A 45 -12.08 10.45 10.23
C ARG A 45 -13.12 9.63 10.96
N ASN A 46 -12.66 8.75 11.84
CA ASN A 46 -13.53 8.06 12.78
C ASN A 46 -13.50 8.74 14.15
N GLU A 47 -14.36 8.28 15.07
CA GLU A 47 -14.51 8.87 16.41
C GLU A 47 -13.23 8.81 17.27
N VAL A 48 -12.36 7.84 17.02
CA VAL A 48 -11.08 7.68 17.74
C VAL A 48 -9.93 8.47 17.10
N GLY A 49 -10.21 9.23 16.04
CA GLY A 49 -9.26 10.14 15.40
C GLY A 49 -8.39 9.52 14.32
N ASP A 50 -8.56 8.23 14.00
CA ASP A 50 -7.87 7.61 12.87
C ASP A 50 -8.40 8.18 11.55
N MET A 51 -7.59 8.10 10.50
CA MET A 51 -7.89 8.74 9.22
C MET A 51 -7.99 7.71 8.10
N LEU A 52 -8.97 7.92 7.23
CA LEU A 52 -9.08 7.22 5.95
C LEU A 52 -9.04 8.28 4.85
N THR A 53 -8.27 8.02 3.80
CA THR A 53 -8.25 8.88 2.61
C THR A 53 -8.48 8.07 1.35
N VAL A 54 -9.29 8.59 0.44
CA VAL A 54 -9.39 8.11 -0.94
C VAL A 54 -8.62 9.10 -1.81
N ASN A 55 -7.51 8.66 -2.38
CA ASN A 55 -6.68 9.47 -3.27
C ASN A 55 -6.93 9.05 -4.72
N TYR A 56 -7.03 10.02 -5.62
CA TYR A 56 -7.22 9.83 -7.04
C TYR A 56 -6.07 10.44 -7.83
N PHE A 57 -5.43 9.61 -8.65
CA PHE A 57 -4.33 10.02 -9.52
C PHE A 57 -4.74 9.86 -10.97
N MET A 58 -4.85 10.98 -11.69
CA MET A 58 -5.13 11.01 -13.13
C MET A 58 -3.83 10.92 -13.93
N ALA A 59 -3.10 9.81 -13.75
CA ALA A 59 -1.88 9.50 -14.47
C ALA A 59 -1.72 7.98 -14.60
N VAL A 60 -0.93 7.55 -15.59
CA VAL A 60 -0.50 6.15 -15.71
C VAL A 60 0.18 5.75 -14.39
N PRO A 61 -0.23 4.64 -13.74
CA PRO A 61 0.41 4.19 -12.52
C PRO A 61 1.92 4.00 -12.69
N ASP A 62 2.67 4.52 -11.73
CA ASP A 62 4.13 4.49 -11.66
C ASP A 62 4.69 3.21 -11.01
N ILE A 63 3.85 2.17 -10.85
CA ILE A 63 4.26 0.89 -10.26
C ILE A 63 5.17 0.14 -11.23
N GLU A 64 6.45 0.04 -10.87
CA GLU A 64 7.52 -0.57 -11.68
C GLU A 64 7.63 -2.09 -11.59
N ALA A 65 6.49 -2.77 -11.42
CA ALA A 65 6.40 -4.22 -11.34
C ALA A 65 5.18 -4.74 -12.14
N PRO A 66 5.24 -5.99 -12.65
CA PRO A 66 4.05 -6.70 -13.10
C PRO A 66 3.05 -6.83 -11.95
N ILE A 67 1.79 -6.46 -12.19
CA ILE A 67 0.76 -6.44 -11.13
C ILE A 67 0.24 -7.83 -10.73
N ASP A 68 0.57 -8.85 -11.51
CA ASP A 68 0.23 -10.24 -11.29
C ASP A 68 1.39 -11.05 -10.68
N ASP A 69 2.54 -10.41 -10.48
CA ASP A 69 3.72 -11.00 -9.85
C ASP A 69 3.90 -10.43 -8.43
N ILE A 70 3.51 -11.21 -7.44
CA ILE A 70 3.56 -10.81 -6.04
C ILE A 70 5.00 -10.55 -5.56
N ASP A 71 5.98 -11.30 -6.04
CA ASP A 71 7.35 -11.15 -5.58
C ASP A 71 8.00 -9.91 -6.20
N ALA A 72 7.68 -9.60 -7.46
CA ALA A 72 8.06 -8.33 -8.08
C ALA A 72 7.42 -7.13 -7.37
N LEU A 73 6.14 -7.23 -6.98
CA LEU A 73 5.47 -6.19 -6.20
C LEU A 73 6.09 -6.00 -4.82
N ARG A 74 6.38 -7.09 -4.08
CA ARG A 74 7.07 -7.03 -2.79
C ARG A 74 8.43 -6.37 -2.92
N ALA A 75 9.20 -6.72 -3.96
CA ALA A 75 10.49 -6.08 -4.22
C ALA A 75 10.36 -4.59 -4.58
N PHE A 76 9.35 -4.21 -5.36
CA PHE A 76 9.05 -2.81 -5.69
C PHE A 76 8.69 -2.01 -4.43
N TYR A 77 7.69 -2.45 -3.66
CA TYR A 77 7.25 -1.73 -2.47
C TYR A 77 8.27 -1.72 -1.34
N ARG A 78 9.13 -2.74 -1.24
CA ARG A 78 10.30 -2.73 -0.36
C ARG A 78 11.23 -1.56 -0.70
N ARG A 79 11.69 -1.47 -1.96
CA ARG A 79 12.58 -0.38 -2.41
C ARG A 79 11.93 0.99 -2.23
N THR A 80 10.66 1.12 -2.57
CA THR A 80 9.92 2.38 -2.40
C THR A 80 9.78 2.76 -0.92
N ALA A 81 9.49 1.81 -0.03
CA ALA A 81 9.40 2.07 1.40
C ALA A 81 10.75 2.57 1.95
N GLU A 82 11.83 1.88 1.64
CA GLU A 82 13.19 2.23 2.08
C GLU A 82 13.61 3.62 1.61
N ALA A 83 13.38 3.93 0.32
CA ALA A 83 13.69 5.24 -0.24
C ALA A 83 12.93 6.40 0.44
N ASN A 84 11.81 6.10 1.11
CA ASN A 84 10.99 7.06 1.84
C ASN A 84 11.15 6.94 3.37
N GLY A 85 12.13 6.16 3.86
CA GLY A 85 12.36 5.96 5.30
C GLY A 85 11.23 5.22 6.01
N LEU A 86 10.49 4.37 5.29
CA LEU A 86 9.39 3.56 5.80
C LEU A 86 9.81 2.10 5.93
N ALA A 87 9.20 1.39 6.87
CA ALA A 87 9.38 -0.05 7.00
C ALA A 87 8.19 -0.78 6.35
N LEU A 88 8.49 -1.70 5.44
CA LEU A 88 7.49 -2.60 4.86
C LEU A 88 7.04 -3.63 5.91
N ILE A 89 5.73 -3.72 6.16
CA ILE A 89 5.14 -4.81 6.96
C ILE A 89 4.56 -5.89 6.04
N GLU A 90 3.84 -5.47 5.01
CA GLU A 90 3.09 -6.38 4.14
C GLU A 90 2.85 -5.78 2.76
N THR A 91 2.87 -6.62 1.73
CA THR A 91 2.39 -6.38 0.37
C THR A 91 1.76 -7.68 -0.12
N GLU A 92 0.48 -7.63 -0.49
CA GLU A 92 -0.29 -8.76 -0.96
C GLU A 92 -1.15 -8.38 -2.17
N LEU A 93 -1.42 -9.36 -3.05
CA LEU A 93 -2.50 -9.25 -4.02
C LEU A 93 -3.82 -9.47 -3.29
N ALA A 94 -4.75 -8.54 -3.47
CA ALA A 94 -6.04 -8.57 -2.79
C ALA A 94 -7.18 -8.29 -3.76
N GLN A 95 -8.41 -8.49 -3.28
CA GLN A 95 -9.60 -8.14 -4.02
C GLN A 95 -10.44 -7.19 -3.19
N LEU A 96 -10.57 -5.96 -3.68
CA LEU A 96 -11.50 -5.01 -3.10
C LEU A 96 -12.83 -5.18 -3.84
N THR A 97 -13.77 -5.90 -3.24
CA THR A 97 -14.98 -6.45 -3.90
C THR A 97 -14.68 -7.37 -5.08
N THR A 98 -14.78 -6.86 -6.31
CA THR A 98 -14.53 -7.59 -7.57
C THR A 98 -13.31 -7.03 -8.33
N LEU A 99 -12.67 -6.00 -7.76
CA LEU A 99 -11.54 -5.33 -8.37
C LEU A 99 -10.24 -5.84 -7.76
N SER A 100 -9.32 -6.26 -8.62
CA SER A 100 -7.95 -6.57 -8.22
C SER A 100 -7.30 -5.31 -7.64
N ALA A 101 -6.69 -5.47 -6.47
CA ALA A 101 -6.00 -4.41 -5.77
C ALA A 101 -4.65 -4.92 -5.27
N VAL A 102 -3.71 -4.00 -5.08
CA VAL A 102 -2.52 -4.28 -4.28
C VAL A 102 -2.75 -3.77 -2.87
N ARG A 103 -2.70 -4.66 -1.88
CA ARG A 103 -2.78 -4.33 -0.46
C ARG A 103 -1.37 -4.10 0.07
N THR A 104 -1.14 -2.98 0.73
CA THR A 104 0.15 -2.65 1.35
C THR A 104 -0.04 -2.21 2.79
N LEU A 105 0.98 -2.45 3.62
CA LEU A 105 1.03 -2.01 5.00
C LEU A 105 2.46 -1.57 5.35
N PHE A 106 2.58 -0.35 5.83
CA PHE A 106 3.85 0.27 6.19
C PHE A 106 3.85 0.72 7.65
N LYS A 107 5.03 0.71 8.25
CA LYS A 107 5.34 1.32 9.54
C LYS A 107 6.16 2.58 9.29
N VAL A 108 5.84 3.65 10.01
CA VAL A 108 6.44 4.97 9.87
C VAL A 108 6.98 5.41 11.22
N ARG A 109 8.23 5.89 11.28
CA ARG A 109 8.74 6.56 12.48
C ARG A 109 8.18 7.97 12.53
N MET A 110 7.60 8.35 13.65
CA MET A 110 7.18 9.73 13.85
C MET A 110 8.31 10.53 14.49
N HIS A 111 8.74 11.60 13.83
CA HIS A 111 9.85 12.43 14.32
C HIS A 111 9.40 13.46 15.35
N GLN A 112 8.14 13.93 15.27
CA GLN A 112 7.60 14.98 16.13
C GLN A 112 7.00 14.44 17.44
N ILE A 113 6.41 13.25 17.38
CA ILE A 113 5.96 12.49 18.54
C ILE A 113 6.76 11.21 18.58
N ARG A 114 7.38 10.87 19.72
CA ARG A 114 8.05 9.57 19.85
C ARG A 114 6.98 8.50 19.61
N GLY A 115 7.25 7.53 18.74
CA GLY A 115 6.32 6.45 18.41
C GLY A 115 6.25 6.13 16.92
N PHE A 116 5.28 5.29 16.57
CA PHE A 116 5.02 4.81 15.23
C PHE A 116 3.64 5.22 14.71
N ALA A 117 3.57 5.44 13.41
CA ALA A 117 2.32 5.39 12.66
C ALA A 117 2.31 4.17 11.76
N PHE A 118 1.12 3.69 11.45
CA PHE A 118 0.92 2.56 10.55
C PHE A 118 -0.03 2.99 9.45
N ILE A 119 0.33 2.65 8.22
CA ILE A 119 -0.40 3.05 7.02
C ILE A 119 -0.73 1.81 6.22
N GLY A 120 -2.01 1.49 6.12
CA GLY A 120 -2.53 0.43 5.26
C GLY A 120 -3.19 1.02 4.02
N ALA A 121 -3.07 0.38 2.87
CA ALA A 121 -3.76 0.85 1.67
C ALA A 121 -4.17 -0.27 0.71
N TYR A 122 -5.31 -0.06 0.03
CA TYR A 122 -5.65 -0.74 -1.21
C TYR A 122 -5.40 0.19 -2.39
N THR A 123 -4.60 -0.28 -3.34
CA THR A 123 -4.31 0.43 -4.59
C THR A 123 -5.03 -0.25 -5.75
N LEU A 124 -5.97 0.47 -6.38
CA LEU A 124 -6.68 0.06 -7.59
C LEU A 124 -6.00 0.68 -8.81
N LEU A 125 -5.58 -0.16 -9.75
CA LEU A 125 -4.73 0.22 -10.87
C LEU A 125 -5.48 0.08 -12.20
N PHE A 126 -5.58 1.20 -12.92
CA PHE A 126 -6.19 1.28 -14.23
C PHE A 126 -5.19 1.82 -15.26
N ALA A 127 -5.49 1.66 -16.55
CA ALA A 127 -4.55 1.97 -17.62
C ALA A 127 -4.02 3.42 -17.61
N ASP A 128 -4.85 4.38 -17.17
CA ASP A 128 -4.57 5.83 -17.22
C ASP A 128 -4.74 6.55 -15.88
N ARG A 129 -5.06 5.82 -14.80
CA ARG A 129 -5.37 6.38 -13.48
C ARG A 129 -5.21 5.35 -12.37
N SER A 130 -5.19 5.81 -11.13
CA SER A 130 -5.28 4.94 -9.96
C SER A 130 -6.12 5.56 -8.85
N TYR A 131 -6.64 4.68 -7.99
CA TYR A 131 -7.27 5.04 -6.72
C TYR A 131 -6.53 4.37 -5.58
N VAL A 132 -6.25 5.13 -4.52
CA VAL A 132 -5.60 4.61 -3.31
C VAL A 132 -6.50 4.88 -2.12
N ILE A 133 -7.09 3.83 -1.57
CA ILE A 133 -7.87 3.89 -0.33
C ILE A 133 -6.90 3.54 0.80
N LYS A 134 -6.49 4.56 1.53
CA LYS A 134 -5.50 4.49 2.60
C LYS A 134 -6.18 4.67 3.95
N VAL A 135 -5.79 3.87 4.93
CA VAL A 135 -6.11 4.04 6.35
C VAL A 135 -4.83 4.26 7.13
N GLU A 136 -4.86 5.15 8.11
CA GLU A 136 -3.74 5.40 8.99
C GLU A 136 -4.18 5.49 10.44
N SER A 137 -3.32 4.96 11.30
CA SER A 137 -3.44 5.08 12.75
C SER A 137 -2.09 5.36 13.36
N VAL A 138 -2.09 6.16 14.42
CA VAL A 138 -0.91 6.71 15.06
C VAL A 138 -0.88 6.29 16.52
N GLU A 139 0.28 5.94 17.05
CA GLU A 139 0.43 5.71 18.49
C GLU A 139 0.09 6.98 19.27
N GLN A 140 -0.77 6.84 20.28
CA GLN A 140 -1.20 7.92 21.15
C GLN A 140 -0.83 7.57 22.60
N GLY A 141 -0.42 8.57 23.38
CA GLY A 141 -0.05 8.38 24.78
C GLY A 141 1.29 7.67 24.97
N VAL A 142 1.31 6.55 25.71
CA VAL A 142 2.54 5.80 25.99
C VAL A 142 2.89 4.92 24.79
N THR A 143 3.94 5.28 24.07
CA THR A 143 4.37 4.62 22.83
C THR A 143 5.33 3.46 23.09
N GLY A 144 5.36 2.48 22.19
CA GLY A 144 6.25 1.32 22.30
C GLY A 144 5.82 0.28 23.33
N MET A 145 4.59 0.38 23.86
CA MET A 145 4.05 -0.56 24.84
C MET A 145 3.92 -1.97 24.28
N ARG A 146 3.49 -2.09 23.01
CA ARG A 146 3.40 -3.38 22.33
C ARG A 146 4.79 -4.00 22.17
N GLU A 147 5.75 -3.24 21.67
CA GLU A 147 7.14 -3.68 21.55
C GLU A 147 7.73 -4.14 22.88
N ALA A 148 7.58 -3.35 23.95
CA ALA A 148 8.10 -3.68 25.27
C ALA A 148 7.47 -4.96 25.84
N ALA A 149 6.15 -5.11 25.73
CA ALA A 149 5.45 -6.29 26.22
C ALA A 149 5.86 -7.57 25.46
N ILE A 150 6.01 -7.49 24.13
CA ILE A 150 6.46 -8.62 23.32
C ILE A 150 7.92 -8.98 23.63
N MET A 151 8.78 -7.98 23.87
CA MET A 151 10.16 -8.22 24.28
C MET A 151 10.23 -8.96 25.62
N VAL A 152 9.40 -8.58 26.61
CA VAL A 152 9.29 -9.31 27.88
C VAL A 152 8.79 -10.73 27.67
N LEU A 153 7.78 -10.93 26.82
CA LEU A 153 7.22 -12.26 26.53
C LEU A 153 8.24 -13.20 25.87
N MET A 154 9.11 -12.66 25.02
CA MET A 154 10.14 -13.43 24.31
C MET A 154 11.35 -13.78 25.17
N GLY A 155 11.48 -13.20 26.36
CA GLY A 155 12.67 -13.31 27.19
C GLY A 155 13.78 -12.33 26.79
N PRO A 156 14.91 -12.31 27.53
CA PRO A 156 15.99 -11.37 27.30
C PRO A 156 16.50 -11.51 25.85
N PRO A 157 16.48 -10.42 25.05
CA PRO A 157 16.95 -10.50 23.68
C PRO A 157 18.47 -10.67 23.66
N GLU A 158 18.95 -11.47 22.72
CA GLU A 158 20.37 -11.50 22.39
C GLU A 158 20.75 -10.18 21.70
N ILE A 159 21.89 -9.61 22.08
CA ILE A 159 22.42 -8.37 21.54
C ILE A 159 23.68 -8.70 20.76
N ASP A 160 23.76 -8.28 19.51
CA ASP A 160 24.98 -8.37 18.72
C ASP A 160 26.02 -7.41 19.33
N GLU A 161 27.14 -7.95 19.82
CA GLU A 161 28.17 -7.14 20.49
C GLU A 161 28.85 -6.13 19.58
N ALA A 162 28.89 -6.37 18.27
CA ALA A 162 29.54 -5.50 17.29
C ALA A 162 28.64 -4.33 16.88
N THR A 163 27.33 -4.56 16.74
CA THR A 163 26.38 -3.55 16.27
C THR A 163 25.53 -2.93 17.38
N GLY A 164 25.40 -3.61 18.52
CA GLY A 164 24.49 -3.25 19.62
C GLY A 164 23.01 -3.51 19.29
N GLU A 165 22.72 -4.19 18.18
CA GLU A 165 21.35 -4.47 17.74
C GLU A 165 20.78 -5.73 18.39
N LEU A 166 19.46 -5.77 18.53
CA LEU A 166 18.76 -6.97 19.01
C LEU A 166 18.71 -8.03 17.91
N VAL A 167 19.33 -9.17 18.14
CA VAL A 167 19.41 -10.28 17.18
C VAL A 167 18.01 -10.80 16.87
N GLY A 168 17.64 -10.79 15.59
CA GLY A 168 16.36 -11.30 15.09
C GLY A 168 15.13 -10.46 15.46
N TRP A 169 15.31 -9.26 16.04
CA TRP A 169 14.20 -8.36 16.37
C TRP A 169 13.63 -7.67 15.13
N ALA A 170 14.50 -7.06 14.31
CA ALA A 170 14.15 -6.39 13.07
C ALA A 170 14.44 -7.31 11.89
N GLN A 171 13.46 -7.49 10.99
CA GLN A 171 13.58 -8.40 9.85
C GLN A 171 12.67 -7.96 8.70
N ASP A 172 13.09 -8.18 7.46
CA ASP A 172 12.20 -8.05 6.31
C ASP A 172 11.08 -9.11 6.36
N PRO A 173 9.85 -8.78 5.97
CA PRO A 173 8.73 -9.73 5.99
C PRO A 173 8.88 -10.92 5.03
N TYR A 174 9.72 -10.83 3.99
CA TYR A 174 9.78 -11.81 2.91
C TYR A 174 11.19 -12.33 2.61
N ASP A 175 12.23 -11.58 2.95
CA ASP A 175 13.64 -11.95 2.73
C ASP A 175 14.45 -11.86 4.03
N PRO A 176 14.67 -12.98 4.74
CA PRO A 176 15.43 -13.00 5.99
C PRO A 176 16.88 -12.47 5.89
N SER A 177 17.44 -12.42 4.68
CA SER A 177 18.80 -11.91 4.44
C SER A 177 18.86 -10.40 4.20
N HIS A 178 17.73 -9.78 3.87
CA HIS A 178 17.64 -8.36 3.58
C HIS A 178 17.83 -7.50 4.83
N ARG A 179 18.51 -6.35 4.69
CA ARG A 179 18.77 -5.39 5.77
C ARG A 179 18.55 -3.97 5.27
N ALA A 180 17.86 -3.17 6.08
CA ALA A 180 17.63 -1.75 5.85
C ALA A 180 17.71 -0.99 7.17
N GLU A 181 17.90 0.33 7.10
CA GLU A 181 17.97 1.22 8.27
C GLU A 181 16.70 1.16 9.14
N PHE A 182 15.55 0.95 8.50
CA PHE A 182 14.28 0.79 9.18
C PHE A 182 13.48 -0.37 8.62
N MET A 183 13.24 -1.37 9.47
CA MET A 183 12.45 -2.55 9.15
C MET A 183 11.33 -2.73 10.17
N ARG A 184 10.33 -3.53 9.80
CA ARG A 184 9.37 -4.07 10.75
C ARG A 184 10.13 -4.89 11.81
N ASN A 185 9.51 -5.06 12.96
CA ASN A 185 10.04 -5.89 14.04
C ASN A 185 9.10 -7.05 14.38
N ARG A 186 9.53 -7.92 15.29
CA ARG A 186 8.74 -9.08 15.74
C ARG A 186 7.42 -8.70 16.38
N ALA A 187 7.34 -7.58 17.10
CA ALA A 187 6.08 -7.13 17.68
C ALA A 187 5.03 -6.77 16.63
N ASP A 188 5.45 -6.48 15.39
CA ASP A 188 4.53 -6.22 14.27
C ASP A 188 3.82 -7.49 13.75
N ASP A 189 4.17 -8.70 14.23
CA ASP A 189 3.49 -9.94 13.82
C ASP A 189 1.98 -9.91 14.12
N GLN A 190 1.16 -10.34 13.15
CA GLN A 190 -0.31 -10.37 13.25
C GLN A 190 -0.83 -11.21 14.41
N LYS A 191 -0.09 -12.26 14.82
CA LYS A 191 -0.48 -13.13 15.95
C LYS A 191 -0.67 -12.39 17.28
N PHE A 192 -0.11 -11.19 17.41
CA PHE A 192 -0.24 -10.36 18.60
C PHE A 192 -1.45 -9.40 18.54
N ASP A 193 -2.11 -9.23 17.39
CA ASP A 193 -3.14 -8.20 17.24
C ASP A 193 -4.31 -8.37 18.22
N ALA A 194 -4.70 -9.62 18.52
CA ALA A 194 -5.76 -9.92 19.49
C ALA A 194 -5.41 -9.51 20.94
N GLN A 195 -4.11 -9.48 21.29
CA GLN A 195 -3.64 -9.04 22.60
C GLN A 195 -3.53 -7.52 22.72
N PHE A 196 -3.44 -6.84 21.57
CA PHE A 196 -3.28 -5.38 21.49
C PHE A 196 -4.33 -4.79 20.53
N PRO A 197 -5.63 -4.93 20.81
CA PRO A 197 -6.69 -4.55 19.86
C PRO A 197 -6.71 -3.06 19.52
N ASP A 198 -6.34 -2.21 20.48
CA ASP A 198 -6.30 -0.75 20.32
C ASP A 198 -4.97 -0.23 19.75
N HIS A 199 -3.96 -1.11 19.60
CA HIS A 199 -2.70 -0.72 19.02
C HIS A 199 -2.89 -0.30 17.55
N PRO A 200 -2.26 0.79 17.09
CA PRO A 200 -2.45 1.33 15.75
C PRO A 200 -2.32 0.30 14.61
N LEU A 201 -1.33 -0.59 14.66
CA LEU A 201 -1.17 -1.66 13.69
C LEU A 201 -2.37 -2.63 13.65
N SER A 202 -2.87 -3.03 14.82
CA SER A 202 -4.03 -3.94 14.93
C SER A 202 -5.28 -3.26 14.36
N LYS A 203 -5.48 -1.98 14.69
CA LYS A 203 -6.58 -1.17 14.15
C LYS A 203 -6.50 -1.07 12.63
N VAL A 204 -5.33 -0.74 12.06
CA VAL A 204 -5.14 -0.64 10.61
C VAL A 204 -5.44 -1.96 9.91
N ARG A 205 -4.94 -3.09 10.41
CA ARG A 205 -5.26 -4.42 9.84
C ARG A 205 -6.75 -4.73 9.88
N ARG A 206 -7.41 -4.43 11.00
CA ARG A 206 -8.86 -4.57 11.12
C ARG A 206 -9.62 -3.68 10.13
N TYR A 207 -9.24 -2.41 9.99
CA TYR A 207 -9.83 -1.51 9.00
C TYR A 207 -9.63 -1.99 7.57
N LEU A 208 -8.46 -2.53 7.22
CA LEU A 208 -8.22 -3.12 5.90
C LEU A 208 -9.14 -4.33 5.64
N ALA A 209 -9.33 -5.21 6.63
CA ALA A 209 -10.22 -6.36 6.50
C ALA A 209 -11.70 -5.92 6.37
N GLU A 210 -12.11 -4.91 7.14
CA GLU A 210 -13.44 -4.31 7.06
C GLU A 210 -13.69 -3.67 5.69
N LEU A 211 -12.70 -2.96 5.13
CA LEU A 211 -12.77 -2.39 3.79
C LEU A 211 -12.89 -3.48 2.72
N GLU A 212 -12.10 -4.55 2.82
CA GLU A 212 -12.16 -5.68 1.89
C GLU A 212 -13.56 -6.30 1.80
N SER A 213 -14.22 -6.40 2.96
CA SER A 213 -15.52 -7.07 3.08
C SER A 213 -16.71 -6.15 2.75
N ASN A 214 -16.61 -4.84 3.03
CA ASN A 214 -17.79 -3.97 3.08
C ASN A 214 -17.77 -2.79 2.11
N VAL A 215 -16.62 -2.41 1.54
CA VAL A 215 -16.60 -1.28 0.62
C VAL A 215 -17.44 -1.61 -0.61
N ARG A 216 -18.23 -0.67 -1.12
CA ARG A 216 -18.84 -0.81 -2.45
C ARG A 216 -18.25 0.21 -3.40
N VAL A 217 -17.81 -0.28 -4.56
CA VAL A 217 -17.26 0.54 -5.61
C VAL A 217 -18.34 0.80 -6.66
N ASP A 218 -18.51 2.06 -7.05
CA ASP A 218 -19.46 2.47 -8.07
C ASP A 218 -19.20 1.77 -9.42
N SER A 219 -20.26 1.55 -10.17
CA SER A 219 -20.22 0.86 -11.46
C SER A 219 -19.32 1.54 -12.51
N SER A 220 -19.16 2.88 -12.43
CA SER A 220 -18.31 3.64 -13.34
C SER A 220 -16.83 3.27 -13.23
N ILE A 221 -16.36 2.86 -12.05
CA ILE A 221 -14.98 2.41 -11.84
C ILE A 221 -14.80 0.96 -12.32
N ARG A 222 -15.84 0.12 -12.18
CA ARG A 222 -15.76 -1.31 -12.56
C ARG A 222 -15.57 -1.53 -14.07
N GLY A 223 -16.00 -0.58 -14.89
CA GLY A 223 -15.85 -0.63 -16.34
C GLY A 223 -14.45 -0.22 -16.86
N LEU A 224 -13.59 0.32 -15.99
CA LEU A 224 -12.30 0.86 -16.41
C LEU A 224 -11.33 -0.24 -16.86
N GLN A 225 -10.54 0.09 -17.88
CA GLN A 225 -9.50 -0.81 -18.37
C GLN A 225 -8.42 -1.00 -17.31
N ARG A 226 -8.14 -2.26 -16.96
CA ARG A 226 -7.11 -2.62 -15.99
C ARG A 226 -5.73 -2.19 -16.47
N PHE A 227 -4.91 -1.74 -15.52
CA PHE A 227 -3.49 -1.53 -15.77
C PHE A 227 -2.84 -2.86 -16.15
N HIS A 228 -2.01 -2.85 -17.19
CA HIS A 228 -1.16 -3.98 -17.53
C HIS A 228 0.24 -3.43 -17.73
N ARG A 229 1.19 -3.81 -16.88
CA ARG A 229 2.60 -3.58 -17.19
C ARG A 229 3.09 -4.81 -17.96
N PRO A 230 3.66 -4.67 -19.17
CA PRO A 230 4.25 -5.81 -19.83
C PRO A 230 5.40 -6.32 -18.97
N SER A 231 5.37 -7.63 -18.65
CA SER A 231 6.54 -8.36 -18.17
C SER A 231 7.70 -8.04 -19.10
N THR A 232 8.81 -7.57 -18.55
CA THR A 232 10.03 -7.36 -19.31
C THR A 232 10.51 -8.73 -19.81
N ALA A 233 10.05 -9.13 -20.99
CA ALA A 233 10.63 -10.25 -21.69
C ALA A 233 12.11 -9.92 -21.94
N ALA A 234 12.96 -10.88 -21.58
CA ALA A 234 14.41 -10.88 -21.61
C ALA A 234 15.05 -10.07 -22.74
N GLY A 235 16.22 -9.49 -22.42
CA GLY A 235 17.05 -8.72 -23.32
C GLY A 235 17.14 -9.30 -24.73
N GLN A 236 16.60 -8.55 -25.69
CA GLN A 236 17.14 -8.58 -27.04
C GLN A 236 18.43 -7.76 -27.01
N MET A 237 19.55 -8.48 -26.86
CA MET A 237 20.85 -7.93 -27.25
C MET A 237 20.76 -7.49 -28.71
N PRO A 238 21.08 -6.24 -29.07
CA PRO A 238 21.35 -5.91 -30.46
C PRO A 238 22.61 -6.69 -30.87
N THR A 239 22.46 -7.55 -31.87
CA THR A 239 23.55 -8.16 -32.61
C THR A 239 24.50 -7.04 -33.06
N SER A 240 25.69 -7.03 -32.46
CA SER A 240 26.79 -6.18 -32.91
C SER A 240 27.20 -6.67 -34.30
N GLN A 241 26.85 -5.90 -35.33
CA GLN A 241 27.53 -5.99 -36.62
C GLN A 241 28.91 -5.36 -36.45
N THR A 242 29.93 -6.20 -36.45
CA THR A 242 31.32 -5.77 -36.64
C THR A 242 31.45 -5.19 -38.04
N ALA A 243 31.75 -3.89 -38.11
CA ALA A 243 32.33 -3.26 -39.27
C ALA A 243 33.66 -2.62 -38.86
N ILE A 244 34.67 -2.90 -39.69
CA ILE A 244 36.09 -2.49 -39.67
C ILE A 244 37.00 -3.47 -38.92
#